data_AF-A0A6J4KSF0-F1
#
_entry.id   AF-A0A6J4KSF0-F1
#
_cell.length_a   1.000
_cell.length_b   1.000
_cell.length_c   1.000
_cell.angle_alpha   90.00
_cell.angle_beta   90.00
_cell.angle_gamma   90.00
#
_symmetry.space_group_name_H-M   'P 1'
#
loop_
_entity.id
_entity.type
_entity.pdbx_description
1 polymer ?
#
loop_
_entity_poly.entity_id
_entity_poly.type
_entity_poly.pdbx_seq_one_letter_code
_entity_poly.pdbx_strand_id
1 'polypeptide(L)'
;MTHAPQAQNAPADPITCEIEVLPGLESFAIEELRERFRRRVTILPSLREGLLPILFDGDLGELLELRTVLAVYGQRHFAVPRPKALLGHAAFTTLLSMIEAVRDLHPTDAFQTVRVSAAGADSAVLTRWREMIAEQTGLSDVADEGDLLIRLRRPLDGAEGWDVLIRLSPRPLSVRDWRVCNRPGALNATAAQAMVRLTQPNPDDVVLNPACGSATLLVERLHYGPARIAMGCDIDQEALRCAQRN
;
A
#
# COMPACT_ATOMS: atom_id res chain seq x y z
N MET A 1 16.97 -18.63 37.35
CA MET A 1 17.24 -18.34 35.93
C MET A 1 16.24 -19.15 35.11
N THR A 2 15.09 -18.55 34.84
CA THR A 2 13.95 -19.19 34.18
C THR A 2 14.05 -18.86 32.69
N HIS A 3 14.40 -19.84 31.87
CA HIS A 3 14.35 -19.74 30.41
C HIS A 3 12.89 -19.62 29.98
N ALA A 4 12.53 -18.46 29.40
CA ALA A 4 11.29 -18.32 28.65
C ALA A 4 11.40 -19.11 27.34
N PRO A 5 10.35 -19.86 26.93
CA PRO A 5 10.39 -20.62 25.69
C PRO A 5 10.29 -19.67 24.50
N GLN A 6 11.27 -19.75 23.60
CA GLN A 6 11.20 -19.13 22.27
C GLN A 6 10.06 -19.80 21.49
N ALA A 7 9.06 -19.01 21.11
CA ALA A 7 8.04 -19.43 20.17
C ALA A 7 8.71 -19.69 18.81
N GLN A 8 8.92 -20.96 18.48
CA GLN A 8 9.28 -21.40 17.14
C GLN A 8 8.02 -21.29 16.28
N ASN A 9 7.88 -20.17 15.56
CA ASN A 9 6.86 -20.05 14.52
C ASN A 9 7.21 -21.04 13.40
N ALA A 10 6.29 -21.96 13.10
CA ALA A 10 6.31 -22.72 11.85
C ALA A 10 6.36 -21.74 10.66
N PRO A 11 6.99 -22.10 9.52
CA PRO A 11 6.93 -21.25 8.34
C PRO A 11 5.46 -21.11 7.93
N ALA A 12 4.94 -19.89 8.00
CA ALA A 12 3.61 -19.58 7.53
C ALA A 12 3.57 -19.76 6.00
N ASP A 13 2.45 -20.24 5.47
CA ASP A 13 2.26 -20.31 4.02
C ASP A 13 2.45 -18.90 3.41
N PRO A 14 3.07 -18.80 2.21
CA PRO A 14 3.27 -17.51 1.55
C PRO A 14 1.94 -16.75 1.40
N ILE A 15 1.96 -15.47 1.73
CA ILE A 15 0.80 -14.60 1.71
C ILE A 15 0.62 -14.04 0.30
N THR A 16 -0.55 -14.25 -0.29
CA THR A 16 -0.90 -13.62 -1.57
C THR A 16 -1.13 -12.13 -1.36
N CYS A 17 -0.36 -11.31 -2.07
CA CYS A 17 -0.54 -9.86 -2.07
C CYS A 17 -0.67 -9.34 -3.51
N GLU A 18 -1.32 -8.19 -3.66
CA GLU A 18 -1.32 -7.40 -4.88
C GLU A 18 -0.68 -6.04 -4.60
N ILE A 19 0.34 -5.69 -5.39
CA ILE A 19 1.01 -4.40 -5.33
C ILE A 19 0.39 -3.50 -6.40
N GLU A 20 -0.10 -2.34 -5.99
CA GLU A 20 -0.57 -1.29 -6.88
C GLU A 20 0.57 -0.31 -7.15
N VAL A 21 0.82 0.01 -8.42
CA VAL A 21 1.86 0.91 -8.89
C VAL A 21 1.29 1.89 -9.91
N LEU A 22 2.02 2.98 -10.20
CA LEU A 22 1.69 3.82 -11.34
C LEU A 22 1.94 3.03 -12.63
N PRO A 23 0.97 2.97 -13.57
CA PRO A 23 1.16 2.37 -14.88
C PRO A 23 2.45 2.85 -15.56
N GLY A 24 3.26 1.92 -16.04
CA GLY A 24 4.57 2.18 -16.66
C GLY A 24 5.76 2.20 -15.68
N LEU A 25 5.52 2.14 -14.37
CA LEU A 25 6.58 2.09 -13.34
C LEU A 25 6.75 0.70 -12.69
N GLU A 26 6.15 -0.35 -13.27
CA GLU A 26 6.19 -1.73 -12.78
C GLU A 26 7.61 -2.23 -12.60
N SER A 27 8.53 -1.89 -13.51
CA SER A 27 9.91 -2.32 -13.47
C SER A 27 10.65 -1.85 -12.21
N PHE A 28 10.38 -0.63 -11.73
CA PHE A 28 10.98 -0.08 -10.51
C PHE A 28 10.49 -0.80 -9.26
N ALA A 29 9.19 -1.13 -9.23
CA ALA A 29 8.61 -1.93 -8.14
C ALA A 29 9.15 -3.36 -8.13
N ILE A 30 9.26 -3.99 -9.30
CA ILE A 30 9.85 -5.32 -9.44
C ILE A 30 11.31 -5.32 -8.98
N GLU A 31 12.09 -4.31 -9.36
CA GLU A 31 13.48 -4.15 -8.93
C GLU A 31 13.57 -3.98 -7.41
N GLU A 32 12.80 -3.05 -6.82
CA GLU A 32 12.77 -2.81 -5.38
C GLU A 32 12.39 -4.09 -4.60
N LEU A 33 11.35 -4.80 -5.03
CA LEU A 33 10.93 -6.07 -4.42
C LEU A 33 12.06 -7.11 -4.44
N ARG A 34 12.74 -7.27 -5.58
CA ARG A 34 13.84 -8.24 -5.75
C ARG A 34 15.06 -7.87 -4.92
N GLU A 35 15.42 -6.59 -4.87
CA GLU A 35 16.54 -6.08 -4.09
C GLU A 35 16.35 -6.33 -2.59
N ARG A 36 15.16 -6.00 -2.07
CA ARG A 36 14.85 -6.07 -0.64
C ARG A 36 14.56 -7.48 -0.16
N PHE A 37 13.75 -8.25 -0.91
CA PHE A 37 13.18 -9.50 -0.42
C PHE A 37 13.81 -10.75 -1.05
N ARG A 38 14.43 -10.62 -2.23
CA ARG A 38 15.13 -11.71 -2.92
C ARG A 38 14.25 -12.97 -3.06
N ARG A 39 14.56 -14.04 -2.31
CA ARG A 39 13.84 -15.33 -2.34
C ARG A 39 12.51 -15.31 -1.59
N ARG A 40 12.26 -14.31 -0.75
CA ARG A 40 11.02 -14.16 0.03
C ARG A 40 9.85 -13.60 -0.78
N VAL A 41 10.10 -13.18 -2.02
CA VAL A 41 9.06 -12.69 -2.92
C VAL A 41 9.06 -13.47 -4.22
N THR A 42 7.89 -13.96 -4.61
CA THR A 42 7.64 -14.51 -5.94
C THR A 42 6.69 -13.58 -6.66
N ILE A 43 7.16 -12.98 -7.76
CA ILE A 43 6.34 -12.09 -8.59
C ILE A 43 5.59 -12.94 -9.60
N LEU A 44 4.26 -12.87 -9.57
CA LEU A 44 3.37 -13.63 -10.45
C LEU A 44 3.10 -12.83 -11.74
N PRO A 45 2.61 -13.49 -12.81
CA PRO A 45 2.24 -12.79 -14.05
C PRO A 45 1.19 -11.71 -13.79
N SER A 46 1.46 -10.49 -14.24
CA SER A 46 0.49 -9.40 -14.20
C SER A 46 -0.57 -9.60 -15.29
N LEU A 47 -1.83 -9.43 -14.89
CA LEU A 47 -3.00 -9.50 -15.79
C LEU A 47 -3.53 -8.11 -16.15
N ARG A 48 -3.00 -7.07 -15.51
CA ARG A 48 -3.43 -5.68 -15.69
C ARG A 48 -2.29 -4.73 -15.36
N GLU A 49 -2.07 -3.77 -16.25
CA GLU A 49 -1.11 -2.68 -16.04
C GLU A 49 -1.35 -1.97 -14.69
N GLY A 50 -0.27 -1.63 -13.99
CA GLY A 50 -0.31 -1.03 -12.66
C GLY A 50 -0.55 -2.01 -11.50
N LEU A 51 -0.77 -3.30 -11.76
CA LEU A 51 -0.99 -4.31 -10.71
C LEU A 51 0.04 -5.44 -10.80
N LEU A 52 0.72 -5.71 -9.70
CA LEU A 52 1.72 -6.78 -9.59
C LEU A 52 1.29 -7.78 -8.50
N PRO A 53 0.73 -8.94 -8.87
CA PRO A 53 0.47 -10.00 -7.92
C PRO A 53 1.79 -10.64 -7.43
N ILE A 54 1.89 -10.89 -6.14
CA ILE A 54 3.05 -11.52 -5.50
C ILE A 54 2.61 -12.59 -4.50
N LEU A 55 3.48 -13.59 -4.30
CA LEU A 55 3.50 -14.40 -3.09
C LEU A 55 4.63 -13.90 -2.21
N PHE A 56 4.34 -13.64 -0.95
CA PHE A 56 5.30 -13.08 0.00
C PHE A 56 5.46 -13.97 1.23
N ASP A 57 6.70 -14.38 1.49
CA ASP A 57 7.10 -15.20 2.62
C ASP A 57 7.93 -14.35 3.58
N GLY A 58 7.25 -13.62 4.47
CA GLY A 58 7.88 -12.70 5.41
C GLY A 58 6.86 -11.88 6.21
N ASP A 59 7.37 -10.93 6.99
CA ASP A 59 6.55 -9.98 7.74
C ASP A 59 5.93 -8.93 6.81
N LEU A 60 4.61 -8.87 6.76
CA LEU A 60 3.86 -7.91 5.94
C LEU A 60 4.22 -6.45 6.26
N GLY A 61 4.68 -6.16 7.48
CA GLY A 61 5.17 -4.84 7.86
C GLY A 61 6.33 -4.35 6.98
N GLU A 62 7.18 -5.26 6.49
CA GLU A 62 8.31 -4.89 5.63
C GLU A 62 7.86 -4.34 4.25
N LEU A 63 6.68 -4.77 3.78
CA LEU A 63 6.09 -4.28 2.52
C LEU A 63 5.62 -2.82 2.63
N LEU A 64 5.38 -2.32 3.85
CA LEU A 64 4.97 -0.93 4.10
C LEU A 64 6.11 0.07 3.88
N GLU A 65 7.35 -0.42 3.85
CA GLU A 65 8.54 0.41 3.63
C GLU A 65 8.91 0.57 2.14
N LEU A 66 8.15 -0.04 1.23
CA LEU A 66 8.33 0.11 -0.21
C LEU A 66 8.06 1.55 -0.65
N ARG A 67 8.91 2.08 -1.55
CA ARG A 67 8.85 3.49 -1.98
C ARG A 67 8.47 3.68 -3.44
N THR A 68 8.52 2.64 -4.26
CA THR A 68 8.14 2.72 -5.68
C THR A 68 6.70 2.31 -5.96
N VAL A 69 5.94 1.94 -4.92
CA VAL A 69 4.58 1.40 -5.02
C VAL A 69 3.54 2.35 -4.42
N LEU A 70 2.34 2.38 -5.00
CA LEU A 70 1.23 3.20 -4.50
C LEU A 70 0.60 2.59 -3.24
N ALA A 71 0.37 1.28 -3.24
CA ALA A 71 -0.24 0.56 -2.13
C ALA A 71 0.05 -0.94 -2.23
N VAL A 72 -0.05 -1.62 -1.08
CA VAL A 72 0.01 -3.09 -0.99
C VAL A 72 -1.33 -3.59 -0.45
N TYR A 73 -1.83 -4.66 -1.03
CA TYR A 73 -3.07 -5.32 -0.62
C TYR A 73 -2.80 -6.77 -0.24
N GLY A 74 -3.23 -7.19 0.94
CA GLY A 74 -3.39 -8.61 1.24
C GLY A 74 -4.62 -9.15 0.50
N GLN A 75 -4.49 -10.25 -0.24
CA GLN A 75 -5.54 -10.79 -1.09
C GLN A 75 -5.96 -12.19 -0.65
N ARG A 76 -7.27 -12.44 -0.65
CA ARG A 76 -7.84 -13.79 -0.51
C ARG A 76 -8.92 -14.02 -1.56
N HIS A 77 -8.82 -15.17 -2.22
CA HIS A 77 -9.83 -15.66 -3.14
C HIS A 77 -10.91 -16.45 -2.39
N PHE A 78 -12.18 -16.17 -2.69
CA PHE A 78 -13.34 -16.89 -2.19
C PHE A 78 -14.05 -17.57 -3.36
N ALA A 79 -13.97 -18.90 -3.39
CA ALA A 79 -14.61 -19.75 -4.41
C ALA A 79 -16.14 -19.84 -4.19
N VAL A 80 -16.83 -18.70 -4.30
CA VAL A 80 -18.28 -18.59 -4.12
C VAL A 80 -18.94 -17.91 -5.32
N PRO A 81 -20.07 -18.44 -5.83
CA PRO A 81 -20.63 -17.95 -7.10
C PRO A 81 -21.23 -16.53 -6.98
N ARG A 82 -21.74 -16.17 -5.80
CA ARG A 82 -22.47 -14.92 -5.54
C ARG A 82 -21.95 -14.21 -4.27
N PRO A 83 -21.90 -12.87 -4.23
CA PRO A 83 -21.43 -12.10 -3.07
C PRO A 83 -22.15 -12.43 -1.77
N LYS A 84 -23.43 -12.82 -1.84
CA LYS A 84 -24.23 -13.19 -0.67
C LYS A 84 -23.58 -14.28 0.19
N ALA A 85 -22.77 -15.16 -0.41
CA ALA A 85 -22.06 -16.20 0.33
C ALA A 85 -20.94 -15.65 1.24
N LEU A 86 -20.44 -14.44 0.98
CA LEU A 86 -19.46 -13.75 1.85
C LEU A 86 -20.06 -13.34 3.20
N LEU A 87 -21.39 -13.28 3.31
CA LEU A 87 -22.11 -13.09 4.58
C LEU A 87 -22.12 -14.36 5.45
N GLY A 88 -21.75 -15.51 4.88
CA GLY A 88 -21.70 -16.77 5.61
C GLY A 88 -20.59 -16.79 6.65
N HIS A 89 -20.83 -17.47 7.77
CA HIS A 89 -19.94 -17.46 8.94
C HIS A 89 -18.47 -17.76 8.59
N ALA A 90 -18.19 -18.83 7.85
CA ALA A 90 -16.81 -19.20 7.51
C ALA A 90 -16.06 -18.14 6.67
N ALA A 91 -16.73 -17.57 5.66
CA ALA A 91 -16.14 -16.53 4.82
C ALA A 91 -15.92 -15.24 5.61
N PHE A 92 -16.88 -14.90 6.46
CA PHE A 92 -16.83 -13.70 7.27
C PHE A 92 -15.77 -13.78 8.39
N THR A 93 -15.61 -14.94 9.06
CA THR A 93 -14.51 -15.17 10.00
C THR A 93 -13.14 -15.04 9.33
N THR A 94 -13.00 -15.52 8.10
CA THR A 94 -11.76 -15.35 7.32
C THR A 94 -11.50 -13.89 6.98
N LEU A 95 -12.54 -13.12 6.65
CA LEU A 95 -12.41 -11.69 6.42
C LEU A 95 -11.95 -10.96 7.69
N LEU A 96 -12.55 -11.27 8.84
CA LEU A 96 -12.18 -10.64 10.10
C LEU A 96 -10.73 -10.93 10.47
N SER A 97 -10.25 -12.16 10.30
CA SER A 97 -8.83 -12.47 10.57
C SER A 97 -7.88 -11.74 9.62
N MET A 98 -8.26 -11.53 8.36
CA MET A 98 -7.49 -10.68 7.45
C MET A 98 -7.47 -9.22 7.91
N ILE A 99 -8.60 -8.69 8.39
CA ILE A 99 -8.69 -7.31 8.91
C ILE A 99 -7.81 -7.16 10.17
N GLU A 100 -7.89 -8.11 11.09
CA GLU A 100 -7.06 -8.13 12.31
C GLU A 100 -5.58 -8.18 11.97
N ALA A 101 -5.16 -9.08 11.07
CA ALA A 101 -3.77 -9.17 10.63
C ALA A 101 -3.24 -7.86 10.02
N VAL A 102 -4.09 -7.09 9.33
CA VAL A 102 -3.72 -5.76 8.83
C VAL A 102 -3.65 -4.74 9.95
N ARG A 103 -4.62 -4.72 10.88
CA ARG A 103 -4.65 -3.78 11.99
C ARG A 103 -3.47 -3.97 12.95
N ASP A 104 -3.03 -5.21 13.15
CA ASP A 104 -1.89 -5.56 14.00
C ASP A 104 -0.54 -5.03 13.47
N LEU A 105 -0.47 -4.62 12.20
CA LEU A 105 0.72 -3.95 11.64
C LEU A 105 0.87 -2.50 12.12
N HIS A 106 -0.14 -1.94 12.79
CA HIS A 106 -0.21 -0.52 13.11
C HIS A 106 -0.57 -0.28 14.59
N PRO A 107 -0.32 0.94 15.10
CA PRO A 107 -0.90 1.38 16.37
C PRO A 107 -2.43 1.25 16.38
N THR A 108 -3.00 1.05 17.57
CA THR A 108 -4.43 0.76 17.74
C THR A 108 -5.36 1.85 17.24
N ASP A 109 -4.88 3.09 17.14
CA ASP A 109 -5.62 4.26 16.68
C ASP A 109 -5.40 4.57 15.19
N ALA A 110 -4.67 3.75 14.43
CA ALA A 110 -4.38 4.01 13.02
C ALA A 110 -5.58 3.87 12.07
N PHE A 111 -6.64 3.18 12.51
CA PHE A 111 -7.86 2.95 11.73
C PHE A 111 -9.08 3.38 12.54
N GLN A 112 -9.87 4.33 12.03
CA GLN A 112 -11.15 4.72 12.62
C GLN A 112 -12.33 4.46 11.67
N THR A 113 -12.05 4.37 10.37
CA THR A 113 -13.04 4.23 9.31
C THR A 113 -12.77 3.03 8.42
N VAL A 114 -13.83 2.47 7.85
CA VAL A 114 -13.79 1.39 6.86
C VAL A 114 -14.51 1.81 5.59
N ARG A 115 -13.88 1.57 4.44
CA ARG A 115 -14.49 1.75 3.12
C ARG A 115 -14.46 0.43 2.36
N VAL A 116 -15.62 0.01 1.88
CA VAL A 116 -15.72 -1.11 0.94
C VAL A 116 -15.92 -0.59 -0.48
N SER A 117 -14.95 -0.87 -1.35
CA SER A 117 -15.01 -0.57 -2.78
C SER A 117 -15.39 -1.82 -3.56
N ALA A 118 -16.56 -1.79 -4.21
CA ALA A 118 -17.09 -2.91 -4.98
C ALA A 118 -17.98 -2.42 -6.11
N ALA A 119 -18.03 -3.14 -7.22
CA ALA A 119 -19.04 -2.90 -8.25
C ALA A 119 -20.44 -3.21 -7.68
N GLY A 120 -21.38 -2.27 -7.82
CA GLY A 120 -22.71 -2.40 -7.24
C GLY A 120 -22.75 -2.20 -5.71
N ALA A 121 -21.87 -1.34 -5.18
CA ALA A 121 -21.75 -1.04 -3.74
C ALA A 121 -23.10 -0.72 -3.05
N ASP A 122 -24.07 -0.19 -3.78
CA ASP A 122 -25.40 0.15 -3.25
C ASP A 122 -26.37 -1.04 -3.15
N SER A 123 -25.96 -2.24 -3.57
CA SER A 123 -26.80 -3.44 -3.45
C SER A 123 -27.04 -3.81 -2.00
N ALA A 124 -28.26 -4.29 -1.69
CA ALA A 124 -28.64 -4.70 -0.33
C ALA A 124 -27.69 -5.74 0.29
N VAL A 125 -27.08 -6.61 -0.53
CA VAL A 125 -26.08 -7.59 -0.06
C VAL A 125 -24.81 -6.90 0.42
N LEU A 126 -24.31 -5.91 -0.32
CA LEU A 126 -23.08 -5.21 0.03
C LEU A 126 -23.30 -4.20 1.16
N THR A 127 -24.45 -3.53 1.21
CA THR A 127 -24.83 -2.71 2.37
C THR A 127 -24.82 -3.53 3.66
N ARG A 128 -25.48 -4.70 3.66
CA ARG A 128 -25.44 -5.60 4.82
C ARG A 128 -24.02 -6.08 5.16
N TRP A 129 -23.20 -6.34 4.15
CA TRP A 129 -21.82 -6.76 4.38
C TRP A 129 -20.99 -5.66 5.05
N ARG A 130 -21.13 -4.40 4.62
CA ARG A 130 -20.48 -3.24 5.25
C ARG A 130 -20.95 -3.04 6.69
N GLU A 131 -22.25 -3.12 6.94
CA GLU A 131 -22.82 -3.03 8.29
C GLU A 131 -22.23 -4.08 9.23
N MET A 132 -22.14 -5.33 8.78
CA MET A 132 -21.52 -6.41 9.57
C MET A 132 -20.04 -6.15 9.85
N ILE A 133 -19.28 -5.63 8.86
CA ILE A 133 -17.87 -5.29 9.05
C ILE A 133 -17.73 -4.17 10.08
N ALA A 134 -18.52 -3.10 9.94
CA ALA A 134 -18.52 -1.96 10.87
C ALA A 134 -18.88 -2.41 12.29
N GLU A 135 -19.92 -3.23 12.45
CA GLU A 135 -20.36 -3.76 13.75
C GLU A 135 -19.27 -4.60 14.44
N GLN A 136 -18.62 -5.52 13.72
CA GLN A 136 -17.61 -6.39 14.32
C GLN A 136 -16.26 -5.71 14.54
N THR A 137 -15.89 -4.75 13.68
CA THR A 137 -14.58 -4.08 13.78
C THR A 137 -14.60 -2.85 14.69
N GLY A 138 -15.79 -2.27 14.92
CA GLY A 138 -16.00 -0.99 15.58
C GLY A 138 -15.65 0.23 14.69
N LEU A 139 -15.34 0.02 13.41
CA LEU A 139 -14.97 1.09 12.47
C LEU A 139 -16.23 1.74 11.88
N SER A 140 -16.15 3.04 11.60
CA SER A 140 -17.24 3.77 10.94
C SER A 140 -17.25 3.48 9.43
N ASP A 141 -18.38 3.05 8.87
CA ASP A 141 -18.56 2.88 7.42
C ASP A 141 -18.61 4.24 6.72
N VAL A 142 -17.83 4.41 5.66
CA VAL A 142 -17.70 5.66 4.90
C VAL A 142 -17.69 5.40 3.39
N ALA A 143 -18.24 6.34 2.62
CA ALA A 143 -18.39 6.20 1.17
C ALA A 143 -17.09 6.49 0.38
N ASP A 144 -16.27 7.44 0.85
CA ASP A 144 -15.21 8.05 0.04
C ASP A 144 -13.80 7.84 0.59
N GLU A 145 -13.45 8.38 1.74
CA GLU A 145 -12.11 8.19 2.31
C GLU A 145 -12.21 7.36 3.58
N GLY A 146 -11.69 6.13 3.51
CA GLY A 146 -11.57 5.24 4.65
C GLY A 146 -10.13 4.81 4.88
N ASP A 147 -9.77 4.66 6.15
CA ASP A 147 -8.46 4.17 6.58
C ASP A 147 -8.28 2.72 6.14
N LEU A 148 -9.23 1.86 6.55
CA LEU A 148 -9.30 0.47 6.15
C LEU A 148 -10.05 0.37 4.81
N LEU A 149 -9.30 0.19 3.72
CA LEU A 149 -9.88 -0.02 2.39
C LEU A 149 -9.96 -1.50 2.07
N ILE A 150 -11.19 -1.98 1.86
CA ILE A 150 -11.48 -3.34 1.40
C ILE A 150 -12.01 -3.25 -0.04
N ARG A 151 -11.37 -3.93 -0.99
CA ARG A 151 -11.85 -4.07 -2.37
C ARG A 151 -12.47 -5.44 -2.56
N LEU A 152 -13.65 -5.48 -3.18
CA LEU A 152 -14.30 -6.71 -3.61
C LEU A 152 -14.49 -6.68 -5.13
N ARG A 153 -13.94 -7.66 -5.84
CA ARG A 153 -14.07 -7.77 -7.29
C ARG A 153 -14.13 -9.21 -7.78
N ARG A 154 -14.45 -9.38 -9.06
CA ARG A 154 -14.22 -10.65 -9.76
C ARG A 154 -12.72 -10.86 -9.97
N PRO A 155 -12.23 -12.12 -9.95
CA PRO A 155 -10.85 -12.43 -10.29
C PRO A 155 -10.46 -11.90 -11.66
N LEU A 156 -9.24 -11.37 -11.77
CA LEU A 156 -8.74 -10.76 -13.02
C LEU A 156 -8.42 -11.81 -14.09
N ASP A 157 -8.15 -13.05 -13.69
CA ASP A 157 -7.91 -14.20 -14.58
C ASP A 157 -9.22 -14.82 -15.13
N GLY A 158 -10.38 -14.30 -14.70
CA GLY A 158 -11.68 -14.83 -15.09
C GLY A 158 -12.11 -16.08 -14.33
N ALA A 159 -11.38 -16.49 -13.29
CA ALA A 159 -11.80 -17.58 -12.42
C ALA A 159 -13.16 -17.31 -11.78
N GLU A 160 -13.92 -18.38 -11.50
CA GLU A 160 -15.14 -18.25 -10.71
C GLU A 160 -14.81 -17.83 -9.28
N GLY A 161 -15.69 -17.04 -8.66
CA GLY A 161 -15.50 -16.58 -7.28
C GLY A 161 -15.40 -15.07 -7.16
N TRP A 162 -14.79 -14.65 -6.06
CA TRP A 162 -14.58 -13.26 -5.67
C TRP A 162 -13.22 -13.10 -5.01
N ASP A 163 -12.50 -12.04 -5.38
CA ASP A 163 -11.31 -11.61 -4.67
C ASP A 163 -11.67 -10.52 -3.68
N VAL A 164 -11.24 -10.71 -2.43
CA VAL A 164 -11.24 -9.69 -1.39
C VAL A 164 -9.81 -9.25 -1.17
N LEU A 165 -9.59 -7.94 -1.24
CA LEU A 165 -8.28 -7.31 -1.05
C LEU A 165 -8.39 -6.28 0.07
N ILE A 166 -7.45 -6.27 1.02
CA ILE A 166 -7.39 -5.29 2.10
C ILE A 166 -6.07 -4.54 1.99
N ARG A 167 -6.15 -3.20 1.88
CA ARG A 167 -4.94 -2.37 1.85
C ARG A 167 -4.21 -2.51 3.17
N LEU A 168 -2.91 -2.82 3.13
CA LEU A 168 -2.11 -3.05 4.33
C LEU A 168 -1.84 -1.78 5.15
N SER A 169 -2.05 -0.60 4.56
CA SER A 169 -1.80 0.71 5.18
C SER A 169 -3.07 1.59 5.26
N PRO A 170 -3.22 2.44 6.29
CA PRO A 170 -4.35 3.38 6.42
C PRO A 170 -4.48 4.35 5.25
N ARG A 171 -3.35 4.76 4.66
CA ARG A 171 -3.29 5.60 3.46
C ARG A 171 -2.38 4.92 2.42
N PRO A 172 -2.52 5.20 1.12
CA PRO A 172 -1.57 4.71 0.12
C PRO A 172 -0.12 5.07 0.51
N LEU A 173 0.84 4.18 0.25
CA LEU A 173 2.28 4.41 0.52
C LEU A 173 2.85 5.59 -0.27
N SER A 174 2.16 6.05 -1.32
CA SER A 174 2.49 7.31 -2.01
C SER A 174 2.19 8.57 -1.18
N VAL A 175 1.34 8.46 -0.15
CA VAL A 175 1.07 9.53 0.82
C VAL A 175 2.12 9.43 1.91
N ARG A 176 3.20 10.20 1.75
CA ARG A 176 4.35 10.15 2.66
C ARG A 176 4.13 11.05 3.87
N ASP A 177 4.52 10.55 5.04
CA ASP A 177 4.38 11.29 6.31
C ASP A 177 5.19 12.60 6.33
N TRP A 178 6.31 12.65 5.59
CA TRP A 178 7.10 13.87 5.44
C TRP A 178 6.33 15.00 4.74
N ARG A 179 5.31 14.67 3.93
CA ARG A 179 4.55 15.66 3.15
C ARG A 179 3.46 16.33 4.00
N VAL A 180 3.87 17.15 4.95
CA VAL A 180 2.99 17.93 5.81
C VAL A 180 2.37 19.15 5.10
N CYS A 181 2.95 19.58 3.99
CA CYS A 181 2.44 20.62 3.12
C CYS A 181 2.29 20.10 1.68
N ASN A 182 1.03 20.03 1.21
CA ASN A 182 0.71 19.56 -0.13
C ASN A 182 0.34 20.72 -1.06
N ARG A 183 0.75 20.66 -2.33
CA ARG A 183 0.38 21.63 -3.36
C ARG A 183 -0.31 20.96 -4.55
N PRO A 184 -1.28 21.62 -5.19
CA PRO A 184 -1.84 21.15 -6.46
C PRO A 184 -0.73 20.91 -7.49
N GLY A 185 -0.77 19.78 -8.19
CA GLY A 185 0.23 19.41 -9.19
C GLY A 185 1.58 18.97 -8.62
N ALA A 186 1.74 18.87 -7.29
CA ALA A 186 2.96 18.31 -6.71
C ALA A 186 3.17 16.87 -7.20
N LEU A 187 4.42 16.54 -7.54
CA LEU A 187 4.80 15.24 -8.07
C LEU A 187 4.35 14.11 -7.11
N ASN A 188 3.90 12.99 -7.68
CA ASN A 188 3.62 11.78 -6.90
C ASN A 188 4.94 11.23 -6.34
N ALA A 189 4.96 10.84 -5.06
CA ALA A 189 6.17 10.36 -4.40
C ALA A 189 6.77 9.09 -5.03
N THR A 190 5.94 8.19 -5.57
CA THR A 190 6.43 6.96 -6.22
C THR A 190 7.04 7.25 -7.58
N ALA A 191 6.44 8.18 -8.34
CA ALA A 191 7.02 8.69 -9.58
C ALA A 191 8.36 9.40 -9.31
N ALA A 192 8.42 10.23 -8.26
CA ALA A 192 9.66 10.86 -7.82
C ALA A 192 10.73 9.81 -7.46
N GLN A 193 10.36 8.74 -6.77
CA GLN A 193 11.30 7.67 -6.41
C GLN A 193 11.83 6.92 -7.66
N ALA A 194 10.99 6.68 -8.66
CA ALA A 194 11.43 6.12 -9.94
C ALA A 194 12.41 7.06 -10.67
N MET A 195 12.11 8.37 -10.70
CA MET A 195 13.02 9.38 -11.26
C MET A 195 14.36 9.42 -10.52
N VAL A 196 14.35 9.32 -9.19
CA VAL A 196 15.57 9.24 -8.38
C VAL A 196 16.39 8.00 -8.74
N ARG A 197 15.77 6.82 -8.86
CA ARG A 197 16.49 5.60 -9.27
C ARG A 197 17.17 5.74 -10.62
N LEU A 198 16.51 6.40 -11.58
CA LEU A 198 17.08 6.65 -12.92
C LEU A 198 18.37 7.50 -12.89
N THR A 199 18.59 8.32 -11.86
CA THR A 199 19.81 9.13 -11.76
C THR A 199 20.99 8.34 -11.19
N GLN A 200 20.80 7.08 -10.79
CA GLN A 200 21.81 6.24 -10.11
C GLN A 200 22.51 6.98 -8.96
N PRO A 201 21.76 7.34 -7.89
CA PRO A 201 22.23 8.19 -6.81
C PRO A 201 23.58 7.79 -6.21
N ASN A 202 24.48 8.76 -6.06
CA ASN A 202 25.76 8.60 -5.37
C ASN A 202 25.84 9.52 -4.13
N PRO A 203 26.46 9.07 -3.02
CA PRO A 203 26.71 9.90 -1.85
C PRO A 203 27.41 11.25 -2.12
N ASP A 204 28.23 11.33 -3.16
CA ASP A 204 29.02 12.53 -3.51
C ASP A 204 28.31 13.48 -4.50
N ASP A 205 27.06 13.17 -4.88
CA ASP A 205 26.29 13.97 -5.85
C ASP A 205 26.11 15.43 -5.41
N VAL A 206 26.10 16.32 -6.40
CA VAL A 206 25.55 17.68 -6.27
C VAL A 206 24.24 17.70 -7.05
N VAL A 207 23.13 17.71 -6.32
CA VAL A 207 21.77 17.65 -6.88
C VAL A 207 21.18 19.05 -6.91
N LEU A 208 20.71 19.47 -8.09
CA LEU A 208 19.93 20.70 -8.27
C LEU A 208 18.55 20.34 -8.82
N ASN A 209 17.49 20.73 -8.11
CA ASN A 209 16.13 20.74 -8.62
C ASN A 209 15.72 22.21 -8.88
N PRO A 210 15.82 22.69 -10.14
CA PRO A 210 15.67 24.12 -10.46
C PRO A 210 14.22 24.62 -10.43
N ALA A 211 13.24 23.72 -10.36
CA ALA A 211 11.81 24.01 -10.25
C ALA A 211 11.19 23.06 -9.22
N CYS A 212 11.62 23.21 -7.97
CA CYS A 212 11.42 22.20 -6.94
C CYS A 212 10.00 22.11 -6.39
N GLY A 213 9.15 23.12 -6.61
CA GLY A 213 7.81 23.18 -6.06
C GLY A 213 7.84 23.00 -4.54
N SER A 214 7.05 22.06 -4.02
CA SER A 214 7.07 21.65 -2.61
C SER A 214 8.14 20.58 -2.28
N ALA A 215 9.22 20.54 -3.07
CA ALA A 215 10.44 19.73 -2.91
C ALA A 215 10.30 18.20 -2.98
N THR A 216 9.21 17.65 -3.52
CA THR A 216 8.99 16.19 -3.56
C THR A 216 10.19 15.39 -4.07
N LEU A 217 10.73 15.75 -5.24
CA LEU A 217 11.85 15.02 -5.85
C LEU A 217 13.13 15.11 -4.98
N LEU A 218 13.35 16.26 -4.33
CA LEU A 218 14.53 16.47 -3.49
C LEU A 218 14.44 15.67 -2.19
N VAL A 219 13.26 15.65 -1.56
CA VAL A 219 13.01 14.87 -0.34
C VAL A 219 13.12 13.37 -0.62
N GLU A 220 12.56 12.88 -1.74
CA GLU A 220 12.72 11.47 -2.14
C GLU A 220 14.19 11.13 -2.47
N ARG A 221 14.93 12.04 -3.13
CA ARG A 221 16.37 11.86 -3.40
C ARG A 221 17.18 11.69 -2.12
N LEU A 222 16.90 12.50 -1.10
CA LEU A 222 17.59 12.45 0.18
C LEU A 222 17.15 11.26 1.05
N HIS A 223 15.92 10.77 0.86
CA HIS A 223 15.46 9.52 1.46
C HIS A 223 16.06 8.28 0.82
N TYR A 224 16.35 8.30 -0.49
CA TYR A 224 17.03 7.19 -1.17
C TYR A 224 18.46 7.02 -0.66
N GLY A 225 19.15 8.12 -0.38
CA GLY A 225 20.51 8.09 0.17
C GLY A 225 21.13 9.49 0.27
N PRO A 226 22.34 9.60 0.84
CA PRO A 226 23.02 10.88 0.98
C PRO A 226 23.36 11.52 -0.37
N ALA A 227 23.64 12.81 -0.34
CA ALA A 227 24.23 13.61 -1.41
C ALA A 227 25.18 14.63 -0.76
N ARG A 228 26.24 15.04 -1.47
CA ARG A 228 27.17 16.06 -0.97
C ARG A 228 26.48 17.41 -0.83
N ILE A 229 25.67 17.77 -1.82
CA ILE A 229 24.86 18.99 -1.85
C ILE A 229 23.52 18.66 -2.49
N ALA A 230 22.43 19.16 -1.91
CA ALA A 230 21.08 19.08 -2.47
C ALA A 230 20.44 20.47 -2.41
N MET A 231 20.11 21.03 -3.57
CA MET A 231 19.54 22.38 -3.70
C MET A 231 18.22 22.33 -4.45
N GLY A 232 17.20 23.00 -3.91
CA GLY A 232 15.91 23.24 -4.55
C GLY A 232 15.72 24.73 -4.80
N CYS A 233 15.34 25.10 -6.01
CA CYS A 233 14.98 26.47 -6.38
C CYS A 233 13.54 26.49 -6.89
N ASP A 234 12.81 27.56 -6.62
CA ASP A 234 11.51 27.83 -7.22
C ASP A 234 11.31 29.35 -7.27
N ILE A 235 10.52 29.81 -8.25
CA ILE A 235 10.17 31.23 -8.38
C ILE A 235 9.06 31.63 -7.41
N ASP A 236 8.26 30.66 -6.96
CA ASP A 236 7.14 30.87 -6.05
C ASP A 236 7.59 30.69 -4.59
N GLN A 237 7.57 31.80 -3.84
CA GLN A 237 7.94 31.83 -2.43
C GLN A 237 7.02 30.98 -1.53
N GLU A 238 5.76 30.77 -1.92
CA GLU A 238 4.87 29.83 -1.21
C GLU A 238 5.31 28.38 -1.45
N ALA A 239 5.81 28.06 -2.65
CA ALA A 239 6.37 26.74 -2.93
C ALA A 239 7.55 26.44 -2.00
N LEU A 240 8.46 27.40 -1.87
CA LEU A 240 9.65 27.27 -1.03
C LEU A 240 9.31 27.18 0.46
N ARG A 241 8.33 27.94 0.95
CA ARG A 241 7.83 27.79 2.33
C ARG A 241 7.20 26.44 2.57
N CYS A 242 6.47 25.91 1.59
CA CYS A 242 5.91 24.56 1.65
C CYS A 242 7.02 23.49 1.63
N ALA A 243 8.03 23.66 0.78
CA ALA A 243 9.20 22.80 0.68
C ALA A 243 10.02 22.76 1.98
N GLN A 244 10.18 23.89 2.69
CA GLN A 244 10.89 23.94 3.97
C GLN A 244 10.17 23.20 5.10
N ARG A 245 8.84 23.07 5.01
CA ARG A 245 8.04 22.33 5.99
C ARG A 245 8.07 20.82 5.75
N ASN A 246 8.23 20.42 4.49
CA ASN A 246 8.32 19.03 4.03
C ASN A 246 9.73 18.46 4.26
#